data_AF-A0A957JRY7-F1
#
_entry.id   AF-A0A957JRY7-F1
#
_cell.length_a   1.000
_cell.length_b   1.000
_cell.length_c   1.000
_cell.angle_alpha   90.00
_cell.angle_beta   90.00
_cell.angle_gamma   90.00
#
_symmetry.space_group_name_H-M   'P 1'
#
loop_
_entity.id
_entity.type
_entity.pdbx_description
1 polymer ?
#
loop_
_entity_poly.entity_id
_entity_poly.type
_entity_poly.pdbx_seq_one_letter_code
_entity_poly.pdbx_strand_id
1 'polypeptide(L)'
;LVETEEGYTVQATADHPILRVSYQSRKKQASEWTAVEHLTDGDLIRIHNQTGATWSGKDHGAAVAWLLGLLVGDGTFARHEAKSDQAMLRFWGEQSEMMVEMAHAVLTANVAARSDLQPVWHSQNRYWQLASTSFNEVAAAYGITPDNKTITAEIERTSSAFYAGFLRGLFDADGTVIGSQEKGVSVRLSQSNLALLQAAQRMLLRLGIASTIYQNRRPEGYRPLPDGQGGLKEYWTKAQHELVIANSNLFVFQSRIGFSDPNKASKLADKLASYQRKPNRERFVARVKSVTAVGSEDVYDCTIPGVHAFDANGLYVHNCGEIILRPYQFCNLTSVVSRAEDTLETLTEKVELATILGTIQSMATYFPGLRDVWKQNCIEERLLGVDLNGQMDSLLVQDPDVQDKLRETAVATNRRYAEMLGVNQSASVTCVKPSGNSSQLLDCSSGLHARWAPYYVRNVRVSSHSPVYKTLRDAGVPMDPENGQTRENATTWVVHFPVKAPETAVTRNQRSAIQQCEYWLQNKVHYTEHNPSVTITYQPNEVISLIEWIWLHQDKIGGMAFLPAYD
;
A
#
# COMPACT_ATOMS: atom_id res chain seq x y z
N LEU A 1 -2.87 -10.02 -6.93
CA LEU A 1 -2.27 -9.04 -7.88
C LEU A 1 -3.36 -8.62 -8.84
N VAL A 2 -3.73 -7.34 -8.83
CA VAL A 2 -4.57 -6.72 -9.86
C VAL A 2 -3.64 -6.07 -10.87
N GLU A 3 -3.85 -6.36 -12.15
CA GLU A 3 -3.16 -5.72 -13.27
C GLU A 3 -4.19 -5.00 -14.14
N THR A 4 -3.84 -3.81 -14.63
CA THR A 4 -4.69 -3.04 -15.54
C THR A 4 -4.13 -3.01 -16.97
N GLU A 5 -4.99 -2.78 -17.95
CA GLU A 5 -4.58 -2.59 -19.36
C GLU A 5 -3.60 -1.42 -19.52
N GLU A 6 -3.77 -0.37 -18.71
CA GLU A 6 -2.91 0.80 -18.74
C GLU A 6 -1.54 0.58 -18.07
N GLY A 7 -1.34 -0.55 -17.37
CA GLY A 7 -0.07 -0.93 -16.74
C GLY A 7 0.04 -0.66 -15.24
N TYR A 8 -1.03 -0.19 -14.59
CA TYR A 8 -1.09 -0.05 -13.14
C TYR A 8 -1.23 -1.42 -12.49
N THR A 9 -0.59 -1.61 -11.34
CA THR A 9 -0.61 -2.89 -10.61
C THR A 9 -0.66 -2.68 -9.11
N VAL A 10 -1.44 -3.51 -8.41
CA VAL A 10 -1.41 -3.58 -6.93
C VAL A 10 -1.47 -5.03 -6.45
N GLN A 11 -0.75 -5.31 -5.37
CA GLN A 11 -0.96 -6.51 -4.58
C GLN A 11 -1.80 -6.13 -3.37
N ALA A 12 -2.89 -6.86 -3.15
CA ALA A 12 -3.85 -6.64 -2.08
C ALA A 12 -4.47 -7.99 -1.69
N THR A 13 -5.03 -8.09 -0.49
CA THR A 13 -5.81 -9.26 -0.09
C THR A 13 -7.09 -9.37 -0.93
N ALA A 14 -7.62 -10.58 -1.04
CA ALA A 14 -8.80 -10.88 -1.85
C ALA A 14 -10.02 -10.02 -1.47
N ASP A 15 -10.20 -9.81 -0.18
CA ASP A 15 -11.28 -9.04 0.43
C ASP A 15 -11.05 -7.51 0.42
N HIS A 16 -9.83 -7.05 0.11
CA HIS A 16 -9.52 -5.63 0.23
C HIS A 16 -10.34 -4.78 -0.76
N PRO A 17 -11.04 -3.72 -0.30
CA PRO A 17 -11.87 -2.92 -1.20
C PRO A 17 -11.05 -1.98 -2.10
N ILE A 18 -11.27 -2.07 -3.41
CA ILE A 18 -10.81 -1.12 -4.44
C ILE A 18 -12.01 -0.35 -4.99
N LEU A 19 -11.82 0.94 -5.27
CA LEU A 19 -12.91 1.79 -5.76
C LEU A 19 -13.19 1.54 -7.25
N ARG A 20 -14.18 0.70 -7.55
CA ARG A 20 -14.69 0.38 -8.90
C ARG A 20 -15.63 1.46 -9.40
N VAL A 21 -15.62 1.74 -10.69
CA VAL A 21 -16.53 2.67 -11.37
C VAL A 21 -17.80 1.93 -11.78
N SER A 22 -18.86 2.08 -11.00
CA SER A 22 -20.17 1.48 -11.27
C SER A 22 -20.92 2.13 -12.43
N TYR A 23 -20.65 3.43 -12.71
CA TYR A 23 -21.24 4.12 -13.84
C TYR A 23 -20.35 5.26 -14.35
N GLN A 24 -20.19 5.35 -15.67
CA GLN A 24 -19.46 6.45 -16.31
C GLN A 24 -20.22 6.98 -17.53
N SER A 25 -20.47 8.29 -17.53
CA SER A 25 -20.93 9.04 -18.70
C SER A 25 -20.02 10.23 -18.97
N ARG A 26 -20.30 10.96 -20.06
CA ARG A 26 -19.58 12.20 -20.39
C ARG A 26 -19.58 13.22 -19.24
N LYS A 27 -20.64 13.26 -18.41
CA LYS A 27 -20.82 14.26 -17.35
C LYS A 27 -20.71 13.71 -15.93
N LYS A 28 -20.98 12.42 -15.70
CA LYS A 28 -21.01 11.82 -14.36
C LYS A 28 -20.08 10.62 -14.26
N GLN A 29 -19.55 10.38 -13.07
CA GLN A 29 -18.84 9.17 -12.68
C GLN A 29 -19.36 8.79 -11.30
N ALA A 30 -19.87 7.58 -11.16
CA ALA A 30 -20.20 6.98 -9.88
C ALA A 30 -19.22 5.84 -9.62
N SER A 31 -18.96 5.57 -8.34
CA SER A 31 -18.03 4.53 -7.93
C SER A 31 -18.56 3.84 -6.68
N GLU A 32 -18.14 2.61 -6.50
CA GLU A 32 -18.50 1.73 -5.40
C GLU A 32 -17.25 0.99 -4.93
N TRP A 33 -17.22 0.63 -3.65
CA TRP A 33 -16.16 -0.20 -3.11
C TRP A 33 -16.42 -1.66 -3.49
N THR A 34 -15.42 -2.30 -4.08
CA THR A 34 -15.50 -3.68 -4.55
C THR A 34 -14.27 -4.44 -4.07
N ALA A 35 -14.46 -5.56 -3.39
CA ALA A 35 -13.36 -6.43 -3.00
C ALA A 35 -12.57 -6.88 -4.24
N VAL A 36 -11.26 -7.01 -4.11
CA VAL A 36 -10.35 -7.38 -5.21
C VAL A 36 -10.79 -8.67 -5.91
N GLU A 37 -11.25 -9.66 -5.15
CA GLU A 37 -11.72 -10.95 -5.68
C GLU A 37 -12.97 -10.87 -6.56
N HIS A 38 -13.76 -9.80 -6.41
CA HIS A 38 -14.95 -9.56 -7.22
C HIS A 38 -14.68 -8.72 -8.48
N LEU A 39 -13.44 -8.23 -8.66
CA LEU A 39 -13.06 -7.52 -9.88
C LEU A 39 -12.89 -8.52 -11.03
N THR A 40 -13.44 -8.16 -12.18
CA THR A 40 -13.41 -8.96 -13.40
C THR A 40 -12.69 -8.23 -14.53
N ASP A 41 -12.24 -8.98 -15.54
CA ASP A 41 -11.68 -8.39 -16.76
C ASP A 41 -12.67 -7.38 -17.37
N GLY A 42 -12.17 -6.20 -17.71
CA GLY A 42 -12.95 -5.12 -18.26
C GLY A 42 -13.50 -4.10 -17.26
N ASP A 43 -13.50 -4.42 -15.95
CA ASP A 43 -13.93 -3.48 -14.91
C ASP A 43 -13.10 -2.21 -14.90
N LEU A 44 -13.74 -1.07 -14.68
CA LEU A 44 -13.04 0.20 -14.51
C LEU A 44 -12.82 0.46 -13.02
N ILE A 45 -11.58 0.72 -12.62
CA ILE A 45 -11.22 1.09 -11.24
C ILE A 45 -10.63 2.50 -11.21
N ARG A 46 -10.78 3.19 -10.08
CA ARG A 46 -10.29 4.56 -9.89
C ARG A 46 -8.78 4.54 -9.64
N ILE A 47 -8.06 5.35 -10.42
CA ILE A 47 -6.69 5.75 -10.11
C ILE A 47 -6.70 7.13 -9.44
N HIS A 48 -5.70 7.42 -8.63
CA HIS A 48 -5.64 8.69 -7.90
C HIS A 48 -5.52 9.89 -8.85
N ASN A 49 -6.25 10.96 -8.54
CA ASN A 49 -6.12 12.25 -9.20
C ASN A 49 -5.45 13.24 -8.24
N GLN A 50 -4.13 13.39 -8.38
CA GLN A 50 -3.32 14.33 -7.60
C GLN A 50 -3.00 15.61 -8.40
N THR A 51 -3.86 15.97 -9.37
CA THR A 51 -3.66 17.19 -10.16
C THR A 51 -3.59 18.42 -9.25
N GLY A 52 -2.47 19.13 -9.30
CA GLY A 52 -2.25 20.31 -8.47
C GLY A 52 -1.55 20.02 -7.13
N ALA A 53 -1.44 18.77 -6.71
CA ALA A 53 -0.78 18.41 -5.44
C ALA A 53 0.72 18.77 -5.47
N THR A 54 1.26 19.16 -4.31
CA THR A 54 2.69 19.40 -4.08
C THR A 54 3.04 18.90 -2.69
N TRP A 55 4.23 18.32 -2.52
CA TRP A 55 4.71 17.87 -1.22
C TRP A 55 6.20 18.13 -1.09
N SER A 56 6.63 18.41 0.14
CA SER A 56 8.03 18.58 0.50
C SER A 56 8.68 17.23 0.82
N GLY A 57 10.01 17.20 0.75
CA GLY A 57 10.83 16.03 1.05
C GLY A 57 12.27 16.49 1.30
N LYS A 58 13.04 15.68 2.04
CA LYS A 58 14.47 15.93 2.19
C LYS A 58 15.19 15.39 0.97
N ASP A 59 15.63 16.27 0.09
CA ASP A 59 16.30 15.90 -1.15
C ASP A 59 17.28 16.99 -1.63
N HIS A 60 17.97 16.73 -2.74
CA HIS A 60 18.96 17.64 -3.34
C HIS A 60 18.34 18.63 -4.34
N GLY A 61 17.01 18.77 -4.37
CA GLY A 61 16.30 19.70 -5.24
C GLY A 61 16.14 19.23 -6.69
N ALA A 62 15.27 19.92 -7.42
CA ALA A 62 14.87 19.56 -8.78
C ALA A 62 16.02 19.60 -9.80
N ALA A 63 17.00 20.48 -9.62
CA ALA A 63 18.13 20.62 -10.53
C ALA A 63 19.06 19.39 -10.48
N VAL A 64 19.40 18.92 -9.27
CA VAL A 64 20.15 17.68 -9.09
C VAL A 64 19.33 16.47 -9.56
N ALA A 65 18.03 16.47 -9.29
CA ALA A 65 17.12 15.43 -9.78
C ALA A 65 17.17 15.30 -11.31
N TRP A 66 17.21 16.42 -12.04
CA TRP A 66 17.36 16.43 -13.50
C TRP A 66 18.64 15.74 -13.97
N LEU A 67 19.78 15.98 -13.31
CA LEU A 67 21.02 15.25 -13.62
C LEU A 67 20.87 13.75 -13.36
N LEU A 68 20.19 13.35 -12.28
CA LEU A 68 19.95 11.93 -11.96
C LEU A 68 19.03 11.26 -12.98
N GLY A 69 18.03 11.98 -13.49
CA GLY A 69 17.18 11.52 -14.59
C GLY A 69 17.97 11.27 -15.87
N LEU A 70 18.85 12.22 -16.24
CA LEU A 70 19.78 12.06 -17.37
C LEU A 70 20.73 10.88 -17.16
N LEU A 71 21.24 10.72 -15.92
CA LEU A 71 22.11 9.60 -15.58
C LEU A 71 21.37 8.28 -15.80
N VAL A 72 20.15 8.14 -15.29
CA VAL A 72 19.35 6.90 -15.41
C VAL A 72 18.99 6.59 -16.85
N GLY A 73 18.66 7.58 -17.68
CA GLY A 73 18.39 7.37 -19.10
C GLY A 73 19.65 7.05 -19.89
N ASP A 74 20.37 8.09 -20.29
CA ASP A 74 21.48 8.01 -21.27
C ASP A 74 22.88 7.94 -20.63
N GLY A 75 22.99 8.19 -19.33
CA GLY A 75 24.27 8.17 -18.63
C GLY A 75 24.87 6.77 -18.45
N THR A 76 26.07 6.72 -17.90
CA THR A 76 26.77 5.47 -17.58
C THR A 76 27.73 5.68 -16.41
N PHE A 77 28.31 4.61 -15.87
CA PHE A 77 29.34 4.68 -14.85
C PHE A 77 30.70 4.27 -15.42
N ALA A 78 31.77 4.91 -14.96
CA ALA A 78 33.14 4.45 -15.14
C ALA A 78 33.57 3.74 -13.86
N ARG A 79 33.99 2.48 -13.99
CA ARG A 79 34.67 1.74 -12.92
C ARG A 79 36.17 1.87 -13.11
N HIS A 80 36.88 2.22 -12.03
CA HIS A 80 38.33 2.31 -12.07
C HIS A 80 38.96 1.47 -10.96
N GLU A 81 39.92 0.62 -11.32
CA GLU A 81 40.64 -0.20 -10.33
C GLU A 81 41.54 0.64 -9.39
N ALA A 82 41.99 1.82 -9.85
CA ALA A 82 42.93 2.68 -9.14
C ALA A 82 42.42 4.11 -8.87
N LYS A 83 41.16 4.42 -9.22
CA LYS A 83 40.54 5.74 -9.02
C LYS A 83 39.11 5.56 -8.50
N SER A 84 38.54 6.60 -7.91
CA SER A 84 37.12 6.58 -7.54
C SER A 84 36.23 6.47 -8.76
N ASP A 85 35.18 5.65 -8.65
CA ASP A 85 34.16 5.49 -9.67
C ASP A 85 33.46 6.82 -10.01
N GLN A 86 33.04 6.97 -11.27
CA GLN A 86 32.46 8.22 -11.77
C GLN A 86 31.11 7.96 -12.43
N ALA A 87 30.17 8.87 -12.20
CA ALA A 87 28.94 8.98 -12.97
C ALA A 87 29.23 9.85 -14.20
N MET A 88 28.84 9.37 -15.38
CA MET A 88 29.08 10.03 -16.67
C MET A 88 27.74 10.32 -17.35
N LEU A 89 27.50 11.59 -17.65
CA LEU A 89 26.41 12.03 -18.51
C LEU A 89 26.93 12.16 -19.94
N ARG A 90 26.15 11.69 -20.92
CA ARG A 90 26.49 11.75 -22.34
C ARG A 90 25.35 12.38 -23.12
N PHE A 91 25.70 13.23 -24.08
CA PHE A 91 24.74 13.99 -24.87
C PHE A 91 25.08 13.87 -26.36
N TRP A 92 24.10 13.47 -27.17
CA TRP A 92 24.24 13.30 -28.61
C TRP A 92 23.38 14.30 -29.39
N GLY A 93 23.72 14.46 -30.67
CA GLY A 93 22.93 15.28 -31.60
C GLY A 93 23.26 16.76 -31.55
N GLU A 94 22.46 17.54 -32.27
CA GLU A 94 22.71 18.96 -32.54
C GLU A 94 22.76 19.83 -31.28
N GLN A 95 21.95 19.49 -30.27
CA GLN A 95 21.84 20.27 -29.02
C GLN A 95 22.78 19.77 -27.92
N SER A 96 23.67 18.81 -28.23
CA SER A 96 24.49 18.13 -27.22
C SER A 96 25.43 19.06 -26.46
N GLU A 97 26.01 20.07 -27.13
CA GLU A 97 26.90 21.06 -26.52
C GLU A 97 26.14 21.89 -25.47
N MET A 98 25.00 22.46 -25.87
CA MET A 98 24.19 23.26 -24.96
C MET A 98 23.67 22.44 -23.76
N MET A 99 23.28 21.18 -23.99
CA MET A 99 22.82 20.29 -22.93
C MET A 99 23.94 19.93 -21.94
N VAL A 100 25.17 19.69 -22.41
CA VAL A 100 26.29 19.40 -21.52
C VAL A 100 26.72 20.63 -20.72
N GLU A 101 26.68 21.82 -21.30
CA GLU A 101 26.98 23.09 -20.62
C GLU A 101 25.95 23.36 -19.51
N MET A 102 24.66 23.11 -19.78
CA MET A 102 23.62 23.21 -18.77
C MET A 102 23.80 22.17 -17.65
N ALA A 103 24.15 20.93 -18.00
CA ALA A 103 24.47 19.88 -17.03
C ALA A 103 25.67 20.25 -16.17
N HIS A 104 26.70 20.85 -16.76
CA HIS A 104 27.88 21.34 -16.06
C HIS A 104 27.56 22.48 -15.10
N ALA A 105 26.79 23.47 -15.54
CA ALA A 105 26.36 24.59 -14.69
C ALA A 105 25.51 24.10 -13.50
N VAL A 106 24.57 23.18 -13.74
CA VAL A 106 23.76 22.59 -12.65
C VAL A 106 24.62 21.78 -11.69
N LEU A 107 25.54 20.96 -12.20
CA LEU A 107 26.40 20.13 -11.36
C LEU A 107 27.30 20.99 -10.48
N THR A 108 28.01 21.96 -11.05
CA THR A 108 28.94 22.82 -10.32
C THR A 108 28.26 23.74 -9.30
N ALA A 109 27.01 24.13 -9.54
CA ALA A 109 26.24 24.96 -8.59
C ALA A 109 25.65 24.16 -7.41
N ASN A 110 25.42 22.85 -7.57
CA ASN A 110 24.63 22.07 -6.60
C ASN A 110 25.39 20.89 -5.97
N VAL A 111 26.52 20.47 -6.56
CA VAL A 111 27.31 19.32 -6.10
C VAL A 111 28.76 19.77 -5.97
N ALA A 112 29.43 19.39 -4.88
CA ALA A 112 30.84 19.70 -4.69
C ALA A 112 31.67 19.11 -5.84
N ALA A 113 32.16 19.96 -6.73
CA ALA A 113 32.92 19.55 -7.91
C ALA A 113 34.36 20.06 -7.82
N ARG A 114 35.28 19.37 -8.52
CA ARG A 114 36.63 19.90 -8.71
C ARG A 114 36.56 21.18 -9.55
N SER A 115 37.40 22.17 -9.24
CA SER A 115 37.43 23.45 -9.94
C SER A 115 37.79 23.33 -11.43
N ASP A 116 38.43 22.21 -11.82
CA ASP A 116 38.84 21.88 -13.19
C ASP A 116 37.82 20.98 -13.93
N LEU A 117 36.65 20.68 -13.35
CA LEU A 117 35.63 19.88 -14.03
C LEU A 117 35.16 20.63 -15.30
N GLN A 118 35.27 19.98 -16.45
CA GLN A 118 34.87 20.52 -17.75
C GLN A 118 34.19 19.43 -18.59
N PRO A 119 33.21 19.79 -19.44
CA PRO A 119 32.71 18.92 -20.51
C PRO A 119 33.82 18.48 -21.47
N VAL A 120 33.73 17.26 -21.99
CA VAL A 120 34.69 16.70 -22.96
C VAL A 120 33.96 16.27 -24.23
N TRP A 121 34.43 16.77 -25.37
CA TRP A 121 33.96 16.33 -26.69
C TRP A 121 34.67 15.07 -27.16
N HIS A 122 33.90 14.02 -27.47
CA HIS A 122 34.40 12.79 -28.04
C HIS A 122 34.16 12.75 -29.55
N SER A 123 35.15 13.21 -30.34
CA SER A 123 35.01 13.37 -31.80
C SER A 123 34.68 12.09 -32.56
N GLN A 124 35.24 10.94 -32.17
CA GLN A 124 34.99 9.64 -32.83
C GLN A 124 33.53 9.18 -32.68
N ASN A 125 32.97 9.32 -31.48
CA ASN A 125 31.61 8.87 -31.16
C ASN A 125 30.57 9.99 -31.26
N ARG A 126 31.01 11.23 -31.51
CA ARG A 126 30.21 12.45 -31.71
C ARG A 126 29.23 12.73 -30.57
N TYR A 127 29.75 12.77 -29.34
CA TYR A 127 29.00 13.17 -28.15
C TYR A 127 29.82 14.02 -27.19
N TRP A 128 29.13 14.83 -26.42
CA TRP A 128 29.68 15.51 -25.25
C TRP A 128 29.52 14.65 -23.99
N GLN A 129 30.51 14.67 -23.12
CA GLN A 129 30.51 13.92 -21.86
C GLN A 129 30.86 14.80 -20.67
N LEU A 130 30.17 14.58 -19.55
CA LEU A 130 30.49 15.16 -18.26
C LEU A 130 30.65 14.04 -17.24
N ALA A 131 31.83 13.89 -16.63
CA ALA A 131 32.16 12.83 -15.69
C ALA A 131 32.48 13.38 -14.30
N SER A 132 31.83 12.88 -13.26
CA SER A 132 32.03 13.36 -11.88
C SER A 132 31.95 12.24 -10.84
N THR A 133 32.93 12.23 -9.94
CA THR A 133 32.98 11.35 -8.76
C THR A 133 31.99 11.78 -7.69
N SER A 134 31.89 13.08 -7.39
CA SER A 134 30.95 13.56 -6.37
C SER A 134 29.49 13.41 -6.80
N PHE A 135 29.21 13.53 -8.10
CA PHE A 135 27.88 13.22 -8.61
C PHE A 135 27.56 11.72 -8.52
N ASN A 136 28.56 10.84 -8.62
CA ASN A 136 28.39 9.41 -8.35
C ASN A 136 27.97 9.15 -6.89
N GLU A 137 28.57 9.87 -5.94
CA GLU A 137 28.20 9.76 -4.51
C GLU A 137 26.75 10.22 -4.27
N VAL A 138 26.32 11.29 -4.94
CA VAL A 138 24.93 11.74 -4.91
C VAL A 138 24.00 10.69 -5.51
N ALA A 139 24.35 10.10 -6.66
CA ALA A 139 23.55 9.04 -7.28
C ALA A 139 23.43 7.81 -6.36
N ALA A 140 24.52 7.42 -5.70
CA ALA A 140 24.55 6.32 -4.73
C ALA A 140 23.66 6.58 -3.51
N ALA A 141 23.54 7.83 -3.05
CA ALA A 141 22.63 8.20 -1.96
C ALA A 141 21.14 7.98 -2.31
N TYR A 142 20.81 7.95 -3.60
CA TYR A 142 19.48 7.59 -4.11
C TYR A 142 19.41 6.13 -4.58
N GLY A 143 20.42 5.31 -4.28
CA GLY A 143 20.48 3.91 -4.67
C GLY A 143 20.70 3.67 -6.18
N ILE A 144 21.07 4.71 -6.94
CA ILE A 144 21.45 4.57 -8.34
C ILE A 144 22.94 4.19 -8.37
N THR A 145 23.22 2.96 -8.79
CA THR A 145 24.59 2.42 -8.86
C THR A 145 24.83 1.80 -10.24
N PRO A 146 26.07 1.41 -10.59
CA PRO A 146 26.33 0.75 -11.86
C PRO A 146 25.51 -0.53 -12.09
N ASP A 147 25.20 -1.26 -11.02
CA ASP A 147 24.40 -2.50 -11.09
C ASP A 147 22.89 -2.26 -10.90
N ASN A 148 22.50 -1.05 -10.49
CA ASN A 148 21.11 -0.67 -10.20
C ASN A 148 20.77 0.71 -10.80
N LYS A 149 20.82 0.80 -12.13
CA LYS A 149 20.51 2.02 -12.89
C LYS A 149 19.00 2.12 -13.19
N THR A 150 18.20 2.46 -12.19
CA THR A 150 16.73 2.55 -12.31
C THR A 150 16.13 3.60 -11.36
N ILE A 151 14.82 3.81 -11.43
CA ILE A 151 14.07 4.55 -10.40
C ILE A 151 13.95 3.67 -9.14
N THR A 152 14.44 4.17 -8.02
CA THR A 152 14.51 3.45 -6.74
C THR A 152 13.41 3.91 -5.77
N ALA A 153 13.21 3.16 -4.69
CA ALA A 153 12.31 3.57 -3.60
C ALA A 153 12.74 4.89 -2.94
N GLU A 154 14.05 5.17 -2.87
CA GLU A 154 14.56 6.43 -2.33
C GLU A 154 14.16 7.61 -3.23
N ILE A 155 14.17 7.45 -4.55
CA ILE A 155 13.65 8.47 -5.48
C ILE A 155 12.15 8.66 -5.26
N GLU A 156 11.38 7.58 -5.09
CA GLU A 156 9.94 7.66 -4.84
C GLU A 156 9.57 8.29 -3.47
N ARG A 157 10.53 8.52 -2.58
CA ARG A 157 10.29 9.22 -1.28
C ARG A 157 10.62 10.72 -1.32
N THR A 158 11.08 11.24 -2.45
CA THR A 158 11.49 12.65 -2.59
C THR A 158 10.31 13.60 -2.82
N SER A 159 10.57 14.91 -2.80
CA SER A 159 9.56 15.95 -3.00
C SER A 159 8.93 15.92 -4.39
N SER A 160 7.78 16.59 -4.54
CA SER A 160 7.14 16.76 -5.86
C SER A 160 8.02 17.52 -6.86
N ALA A 161 8.87 18.43 -6.36
CA ALA A 161 9.81 19.19 -7.18
C ALA A 161 10.95 18.29 -7.69
N PHE A 162 11.47 17.41 -6.83
CA PHE A 162 12.47 16.42 -7.19
C PHE A 162 11.92 15.43 -8.23
N TYR A 163 10.70 14.93 -8.03
CA TYR A 163 10.00 14.10 -9.02
C TYR A 163 9.95 14.76 -10.40
N ALA A 164 9.53 16.02 -10.45
CA ALA A 164 9.42 16.75 -11.70
C ALA A 164 10.78 16.94 -12.39
N GLY A 165 11.82 17.28 -11.62
CA GLY A 165 13.19 17.39 -12.13
C GLY A 165 13.73 16.06 -12.65
N PHE A 166 13.58 14.98 -11.88
CA PHE A 166 14.02 13.64 -12.27
C PHE A 166 13.35 13.16 -13.55
N LEU A 167 12.01 13.25 -13.61
CA LEU A 167 11.27 12.88 -14.80
C LEU A 167 11.67 13.75 -16.00
N ARG A 168 11.87 15.07 -15.83
CA ARG A 168 12.37 15.93 -16.91
C ARG A 168 13.69 15.40 -17.48
N GLY A 169 14.65 15.04 -16.63
CA GLY A 169 15.94 14.51 -17.07
C GLY A 169 15.80 13.17 -17.80
N LEU A 170 14.95 12.28 -17.28
CA LEU A 170 14.69 10.98 -17.91
C LEU A 170 14.02 11.13 -19.29
N PHE A 171 13.07 12.06 -19.42
CA PHE A 171 12.42 12.37 -20.70
C PHE A 171 13.33 13.18 -21.65
N ASP A 172 14.24 14.00 -21.14
CA ASP A 172 15.27 14.67 -21.94
C ASP A 172 16.26 13.67 -22.55
N ALA A 173 16.60 12.59 -21.85
CA ALA A 173 17.37 11.48 -22.41
C ALA A 173 16.51 10.66 -23.40
N ASP A 174 15.59 9.88 -22.87
CA ASP A 174 14.92 8.79 -23.60
C ASP A 174 13.52 9.15 -24.15
N GLY A 175 13.01 10.32 -23.79
CA GLY A 175 11.68 10.76 -24.17
C GLY A 175 11.59 11.27 -25.60
N THR A 176 10.45 11.06 -26.25
CA THR A 176 10.16 11.61 -27.58
C THR A 176 8.78 12.22 -27.67
N VAL A 177 8.65 13.26 -28.51
CA VAL A 177 7.37 13.87 -28.85
C VAL A 177 6.98 13.42 -30.25
N ILE A 178 5.87 12.69 -30.38
CA ILE A 178 5.42 12.14 -31.67
C ILE A 178 3.93 12.35 -31.91
N GLY A 179 3.50 12.09 -33.15
CA GLY A 179 2.12 12.18 -33.58
C GLY A 179 1.75 13.49 -34.26
N SER A 180 0.51 13.57 -34.71
CA SER A 180 -0.13 14.72 -35.35
C SER A 180 -1.54 14.90 -34.76
N GLN A 181 -2.23 15.99 -35.09
CA GLN A 181 -3.62 16.19 -34.65
C GLN A 181 -4.54 15.05 -35.12
N GLU A 182 -4.33 14.54 -36.33
CA GLU A 182 -5.12 13.41 -36.87
C GLU A 182 -4.83 12.09 -36.16
N LYS A 183 -3.56 11.79 -35.84
CA LYS A 183 -3.13 10.50 -35.27
C LYS A 183 -3.03 10.52 -33.74
N GLY A 184 -3.29 11.67 -33.11
CA GLY A 184 -3.06 11.92 -31.69
C GLY A 184 -1.61 12.30 -31.40
N VAL A 185 -1.41 13.37 -30.62
CA VAL A 185 -0.10 13.77 -30.10
C VAL A 185 0.20 12.98 -28.82
N SER A 186 1.46 12.59 -28.63
CA SER A 186 1.91 11.92 -27.40
C SER A 186 3.37 12.24 -27.06
N VAL A 187 3.67 12.24 -25.76
CA VAL A 187 5.03 12.15 -25.22
C VAL A 187 5.24 10.70 -24.80
N ARG A 188 6.37 10.11 -25.21
CA ARG A 188 6.63 8.69 -25.00
C ARG A 188 8.01 8.44 -24.44
N LEU A 189 8.11 7.44 -23.58
CA LEU A 189 9.36 6.96 -22.99
C LEU A 189 9.50 5.48 -23.33
N SER A 190 10.50 5.14 -24.15
CA SER A 190 10.73 3.76 -24.59
C SER A 190 11.84 3.12 -23.78
N GLN A 191 11.58 1.98 -23.14
CA GLN A 191 12.54 1.33 -22.24
C GLN A 191 12.47 -0.19 -22.37
N SER A 192 13.61 -0.85 -22.16
CA SER A 192 13.64 -2.32 -22.01
C SER A 192 13.37 -2.77 -20.56
N ASN A 193 13.50 -1.86 -19.59
CA ASN A 193 13.21 -2.12 -18.19
C ASN A 193 11.75 -1.74 -17.88
N LEU A 194 10.87 -2.75 -17.80
CA LEU A 194 9.46 -2.54 -17.47
C LEU A 194 9.25 -1.97 -16.07
N ALA A 195 10.04 -2.40 -15.09
CA ALA A 195 9.93 -1.93 -13.71
C ALA A 195 10.24 -0.42 -13.60
N LEU A 196 11.20 0.07 -14.38
CA LEU A 196 11.49 1.50 -14.50
C LEU A 196 10.28 2.26 -15.06
N LEU A 197 9.61 1.75 -16.10
CA LEU A 197 8.41 2.39 -16.63
C LEU A 197 7.25 2.39 -15.61
N GLN A 198 7.07 1.31 -14.87
CA GLN A 198 6.03 1.24 -13.82
C GLN A 198 6.31 2.25 -12.69
N ALA A 199 7.57 2.42 -12.28
CA ALA A 199 7.97 3.44 -11.33
C ALA A 199 7.75 4.85 -11.89
N ALA A 200 8.14 5.11 -13.14
CA ALA A 200 7.88 6.38 -13.80
C ALA A 200 6.37 6.68 -13.92
N GLN A 201 5.54 5.67 -14.21
CA GLN A 201 4.08 5.79 -14.27
C GLN A 201 3.49 6.17 -12.91
N ARG A 202 3.94 5.55 -11.80
CA ARG A 202 3.53 5.95 -10.45
C ARG A 202 3.94 7.39 -10.13
N MET A 203 5.18 7.77 -10.47
CA MET A 203 5.66 9.13 -10.25
C MET A 203 4.86 10.18 -11.04
N LEU A 204 4.56 9.89 -12.31
CA LEU A 204 3.71 10.73 -13.16
C LEU A 204 2.29 10.87 -12.56
N LEU A 205 1.69 9.76 -12.11
CA LEU A 205 0.35 9.78 -11.56
C LEU A 205 0.27 10.61 -10.26
N ARG A 206 1.28 10.52 -9.38
CA ARG A 206 1.40 11.37 -8.18
C ARG A 206 1.52 12.87 -8.52
N LEU A 207 2.01 13.22 -9.70
CA LEU A 207 2.02 14.61 -10.21
C LEU A 207 0.72 15.00 -10.94
N GLY A 208 -0.26 14.10 -11.03
CA GLY A 208 -1.54 14.30 -11.71
C GLY A 208 -1.51 13.96 -13.21
N ILE A 209 -0.55 13.15 -13.67
CA ILE A 209 -0.37 12.79 -15.07
C ILE A 209 -0.66 11.29 -15.24
N ALA A 210 -1.84 10.95 -15.76
CA ALA A 210 -2.14 9.56 -16.13
C ALA A 210 -1.37 9.17 -17.41
N SER A 211 -0.92 7.92 -17.47
CA SER A 211 -0.15 7.39 -18.59
C SER A 211 -0.41 5.90 -18.80
N THR A 212 -0.09 5.40 -20.00
CA THR A 212 -0.31 4.00 -20.39
C THR A 212 1.02 3.34 -20.72
N ILE A 213 1.28 2.15 -20.16
CA ILE A 213 2.43 1.33 -20.52
C ILE A 213 1.99 0.27 -21.54
N TYR A 214 2.52 0.36 -22.75
CA TYR A 214 2.41 -0.70 -23.75
C TYR A 214 3.61 -1.63 -23.65
N GLN A 215 3.37 -2.88 -23.31
CA GLN A 215 4.43 -3.88 -23.20
C GLN A 215 4.74 -4.52 -24.56
N ASN A 216 6.00 -4.95 -24.76
CA ASN A 216 6.43 -5.71 -25.94
C ASN A 216 6.11 -5.05 -27.29
N ARG A 217 6.15 -3.71 -27.34
CA ARG A 217 5.95 -2.94 -28.59
C ARG A 217 6.96 -3.34 -29.66
N ARG A 218 8.15 -3.75 -29.23
CA ARG A 218 9.05 -4.57 -30.03
C ARG A 218 9.42 -5.81 -29.21
N PRO A 219 9.17 -7.04 -29.69
CA PRO A 219 9.47 -8.26 -28.94
C PRO A 219 10.98 -8.44 -28.77
N GLU A 220 11.44 -9.33 -27.91
CA GLU A 220 12.88 -9.66 -27.88
C GLU A 220 13.30 -10.46 -29.12
N GLY A 221 14.57 -10.40 -29.47
CA GLY A 221 15.11 -11.15 -30.60
C GLY A 221 16.45 -10.61 -31.10
N TYR A 222 17.04 -11.35 -32.04
CA TYR A 222 18.22 -10.89 -32.76
C TYR A 222 17.85 -9.77 -33.73
N ARG A 223 18.69 -8.74 -33.76
CA ARG A 223 18.54 -7.59 -34.65
C ARG A 223 19.89 -7.15 -35.19
N PRO A 224 19.94 -6.72 -36.46
CA PRO A 224 21.13 -6.07 -36.98
C PRO A 224 21.26 -4.69 -36.35
N LEU A 225 22.27 -4.51 -35.49
CA LEU A 225 22.64 -3.22 -34.92
C LEU A 225 24.03 -2.81 -35.42
N PRO A 226 24.37 -1.50 -35.41
CA PRO A 226 25.70 -1.04 -35.74
C PRO A 226 26.78 -1.74 -34.90
N ASP A 227 27.80 -2.27 -35.55
CA ASP A 227 28.91 -3.00 -34.91
C ASP A 227 30.01 -2.08 -34.33
N GLY A 228 29.85 -0.76 -34.48
CA GLY A 228 30.83 0.24 -34.09
C GLY A 228 32.00 0.39 -35.07
N GLN A 229 32.02 -0.37 -36.17
CA GLN A 229 33.03 -0.34 -37.24
C GLN A 229 32.44 0.09 -38.60
N GLY A 230 31.20 0.59 -38.59
CA GLY A 230 30.48 1.02 -39.80
C GLY A 230 29.69 -0.08 -40.51
N GLY A 231 29.67 -1.30 -39.95
CA GLY A 231 28.86 -2.43 -40.41
C GLY A 231 27.64 -2.68 -39.52
N LEU A 232 26.92 -3.76 -39.83
CA LEU A 232 25.83 -4.29 -39.01
C LEU A 232 26.20 -5.68 -38.51
N LYS A 233 25.94 -5.94 -37.24
CA LYS A 233 26.08 -7.27 -36.63
C LYS A 233 24.79 -7.63 -35.91
N GLU A 234 24.46 -8.91 -35.88
CA GLU A 234 23.31 -9.42 -35.13
C GLU A 234 23.62 -9.36 -33.63
N TYR A 235 22.79 -8.64 -32.87
CA TYR A 235 22.82 -8.60 -31.41
C TYR A 235 21.48 -9.08 -30.86
N TRP A 236 21.53 -9.86 -29.77
CA TRP A 236 20.33 -10.16 -29.00
C TRP A 236 19.84 -8.89 -28.31
N THR A 237 18.58 -8.53 -28.55
CA THR A 237 17.96 -7.34 -27.98
C THR A 237 16.76 -7.74 -27.13
N LYS A 238 16.68 -7.17 -25.93
CA LYS A 238 15.53 -7.36 -25.03
C LYS A 238 14.26 -6.76 -25.64
N ALA A 239 13.11 -7.16 -25.11
CA ALA A 239 11.84 -6.55 -25.47
C ALA A 239 11.85 -5.05 -25.12
N GLN A 240 11.14 -4.26 -25.93
CA GLN A 240 11.00 -2.82 -25.74
C GLN A 240 9.55 -2.50 -25.40
N HIS A 241 9.37 -1.80 -24.28
CA HIS A 241 8.11 -1.30 -23.76
C HIS A 241 8.04 0.22 -23.95
N GLU A 242 6.84 0.77 -23.92
CA GLU A 242 6.61 2.19 -24.19
C GLU A 242 5.61 2.76 -23.20
N LEU A 243 6.03 3.72 -22.38
CA LEU A 243 5.13 4.54 -21.57
C LEU A 243 4.67 5.74 -22.41
N VAL A 244 3.37 6.00 -22.41
CA VAL A 244 2.73 7.01 -23.26
C VAL A 244 1.90 7.97 -22.43
N ILE A 245 2.18 9.27 -22.58
CA ILE A 245 1.39 10.39 -22.07
C ILE A 245 0.66 11.00 -23.26
N ALA A 246 -0.66 11.17 -23.14
CA ALA A 246 -1.53 11.66 -24.20
C ALA A 246 -2.68 12.52 -23.66
N ASN A 247 -3.46 13.10 -24.57
CA ASN A 247 -4.67 13.88 -24.26
C ASN A 247 -4.39 15.05 -23.31
N SER A 248 -5.30 15.35 -22.37
CA SER A 248 -5.15 16.47 -21.43
C SER A 248 -3.91 16.36 -20.54
N ASN A 249 -3.38 15.14 -20.33
CA ASN A 249 -2.18 14.92 -19.52
C ASN A 249 -0.93 15.56 -20.15
N LEU A 250 -0.90 15.83 -21.46
CA LEU A 250 0.21 16.52 -22.11
C LEU A 250 0.39 17.96 -21.62
N PHE A 251 -0.70 18.65 -21.32
CA PHE A 251 -0.68 20.03 -20.81
C PHE A 251 -0.18 20.06 -19.37
N VAL A 252 -0.57 19.06 -18.56
CA VAL A 252 -0.05 18.88 -17.20
C VAL A 252 1.45 18.50 -17.26
N PHE A 253 1.85 17.63 -18.18
CA PHE A 253 3.26 17.31 -18.42
C PHE A 253 4.06 18.54 -18.81
N GLN A 254 3.62 19.33 -19.80
CA GLN A 254 4.33 20.54 -20.25
C GLN A 254 4.53 21.54 -19.11
N SER A 255 3.50 21.74 -18.29
CA SER A 255 3.54 22.73 -17.20
C SER A 255 4.33 22.27 -15.98
N ARG A 256 4.25 20.99 -15.59
CA ARG A 256 4.89 20.48 -14.37
C ARG A 256 6.27 19.89 -14.60
N ILE A 257 6.46 19.22 -15.73
CA ILE A 257 7.69 18.50 -16.06
C ILE A 257 8.35 19.21 -17.24
N GLY A 258 7.79 19.14 -18.44
CA GLY A 258 8.38 19.73 -19.65
C GLY A 258 9.70 19.06 -20.05
N PHE A 259 10.43 19.71 -20.94
CA PHE A 259 11.76 19.29 -21.40
C PHE A 259 12.75 20.44 -21.15
N SER A 260 13.99 20.10 -20.79
CA SER A 260 15.09 21.07 -20.86
C SER A 260 15.74 21.06 -22.24
N ASP A 261 15.64 19.96 -23.00
CA ASP A 261 16.05 19.91 -24.40
C ASP A 261 15.18 20.87 -25.25
N PRO A 262 15.75 21.91 -25.89
CA PRO A 262 14.98 22.93 -26.60
C PRO A 262 14.21 22.39 -27.79
N ASN A 263 14.76 21.40 -28.50
CA ASN A 263 14.11 20.80 -29.66
C ASN A 263 12.88 20.02 -29.21
N LYS A 264 12.99 19.22 -28.13
CA LYS A 264 11.84 18.51 -27.55
C LYS A 264 10.83 19.47 -26.95
N ALA A 265 11.28 20.51 -26.25
CA ALA A 265 10.42 21.54 -25.65
C ALA A 265 9.61 22.29 -26.72
N SER A 266 10.27 22.80 -27.77
CA SER A 266 9.61 23.48 -28.88
C SER A 266 8.65 22.53 -29.60
N LYS A 267 9.09 21.32 -29.91
CA LYS A 267 8.26 20.32 -30.61
C LYS A 267 7.00 19.98 -29.83
N LEU A 268 7.05 19.91 -28.49
CA LEU A 268 5.87 19.74 -27.66
C LEU A 268 4.99 20.99 -27.70
N ALA A 269 5.57 22.18 -27.53
CA ALA A 269 4.85 23.45 -27.54
C ALA A 269 4.09 23.67 -28.86
N ASP A 270 4.75 23.46 -30.00
CA ASP A 270 4.17 23.62 -31.34
C ASP A 270 2.99 22.67 -31.54
N LYS A 271 3.15 21.41 -31.12
CA LYS A 271 2.06 20.42 -31.20
C LYS A 271 0.89 20.78 -30.29
N LEU A 272 1.15 21.28 -29.09
CA LEU A 272 0.07 21.70 -28.18
C LEU A 272 -0.64 22.97 -28.66
N ALA A 273 0.09 23.92 -29.25
CA ALA A 273 -0.48 25.11 -29.87
C ALA A 273 -1.38 24.79 -31.07
N SER A 274 -1.13 23.68 -31.77
CA SER A 274 -1.96 23.24 -32.92
C SER A 274 -3.33 22.65 -32.54
N TYR A 275 -3.65 22.47 -31.25
CA TYR A 275 -4.97 21.98 -30.82
C TYR A 275 -6.06 23.05 -31.02
N GLN A 276 -7.02 22.77 -31.90
CA GLN A 276 -8.18 23.64 -32.12
C GLN A 276 -9.27 23.50 -31.05
N ARG A 277 -9.28 22.38 -30.32
CA ARG A 277 -10.25 22.08 -29.26
C ARG A 277 -9.50 21.61 -28.02
N LYS A 278 -10.03 21.90 -26.84
CA LYS A 278 -9.51 21.34 -25.58
C LYS A 278 -9.58 19.80 -25.67
N PRO A 279 -8.49 19.08 -25.35
CA PRO A 279 -8.53 17.63 -25.28
C PRO A 279 -9.56 17.14 -24.26
N ASN A 280 -10.00 15.90 -24.43
CA ASN A 280 -10.86 15.24 -23.46
C ASN A 280 -10.18 15.22 -22.09
N ARG A 281 -10.96 15.54 -21.05
CA ARG A 281 -10.51 15.51 -19.67
C ARG A 281 -10.18 14.07 -19.25
N GLU A 282 -9.03 13.90 -18.60
CA GLU A 282 -8.68 12.66 -17.93
C GLU A 282 -9.76 12.26 -16.90
N ARG A 283 -10.15 10.99 -16.92
CA ARG A 283 -11.15 10.41 -16.02
C ARG A 283 -10.53 9.74 -14.81
N PHE A 284 -9.22 9.53 -14.83
CA PHE A 284 -8.46 8.86 -13.76
C PHE A 284 -9.11 7.52 -13.43
N VAL A 285 -9.21 6.68 -14.46
CA VAL A 285 -9.65 5.30 -14.36
C VAL A 285 -8.66 4.40 -15.09
N ALA A 286 -8.59 3.15 -14.66
CA ALA A 286 -7.84 2.10 -15.32
C ALA A 286 -8.74 0.87 -15.50
N ARG A 287 -8.54 0.11 -16.57
CA ARG A 287 -9.31 -1.10 -16.86
C ARG A 287 -8.60 -2.32 -16.29
N VAL A 288 -9.26 -3.06 -15.40
CA VAL A 288 -8.79 -4.35 -14.91
C VAL A 288 -8.59 -5.29 -16.10
N LYS A 289 -7.40 -5.87 -16.19
CA LYS A 289 -6.99 -6.87 -17.18
C LYS A 289 -6.98 -8.26 -16.56
N SER A 290 -6.48 -8.37 -15.34
CA SER A 290 -6.38 -9.63 -14.61
C SER A 290 -6.36 -9.42 -13.11
N VAL A 291 -6.92 -10.39 -12.38
CA VAL A 291 -6.76 -10.54 -10.94
C VAL A 291 -6.21 -11.95 -10.70
N THR A 292 -4.99 -12.02 -10.18
CA THR A 292 -4.25 -13.28 -10.03
C THR A 292 -3.78 -13.44 -8.59
N ALA A 293 -4.05 -14.60 -7.99
CA ALA A 293 -3.47 -14.97 -6.69
C ALA A 293 -1.95 -15.13 -6.83
N VAL A 294 -1.17 -14.44 -5.99
CA VAL A 294 0.32 -14.43 -6.07
C VAL A 294 0.99 -15.10 -4.88
N GLY A 295 0.27 -15.36 -3.80
CA GLY A 295 0.80 -15.99 -2.60
C GLY A 295 0.11 -15.46 -1.34
N SER A 296 0.72 -15.74 -0.19
CA SER A 296 0.35 -15.19 1.10
C SER A 296 1.55 -14.44 1.67
N GLU A 297 1.33 -13.21 2.11
CA GLU A 297 2.32 -12.35 2.73
C GLU A 297 1.68 -11.63 3.92
N ASP A 298 2.50 -11.18 4.87
CA ASP A 298 2.01 -10.31 5.96
C ASP A 298 1.54 -8.98 5.37
N VAL A 299 0.31 -8.59 5.69
CA VAL A 299 -0.29 -7.32 5.27
C VAL A 299 -0.58 -6.45 6.49
N TYR A 300 -0.53 -5.13 6.29
CA TYR A 300 -0.75 -4.16 7.35
C TYR A 300 -1.85 -3.21 6.93
N ASP A 301 -2.79 -2.97 7.83
CA ASP A 301 -3.87 -2.04 7.61
C ASP A 301 -3.41 -0.60 7.82
N CYS A 302 -3.85 0.29 6.94
CA CYS A 302 -3.61 1.72 7.04
C CYS A 302 -4.94 2.46 7.17
N THR A 303 -4.99 3.41 8.10
CA THR A 303 -6.18 4.22 8.35
C THR A 303 -5.86 5.68 8.09
N ILE A 304 -6.49 6.25 7.05
CA ILE A 304 -6.45 7.69 6.78
C ILE A 304 -7.73 8.34 7.33
N PRO A 305 -7.62 9.26 8.30
CA PRO A 305 -8.79 9.96 8.83
C PRO A 305 -9.48 10.84 7.77
N GLY A 306 -10.81 10.89 7.84
CA GLY A 306 -11.64 11.74 6.99
C GLY A 306 -12.01 11.09 5.65
N VAL A 307 -11.04 10.93 4.74
CA VAL A 307 -11.32 10.35 3.41
C VAL A 307 -11.48 8.82 3.43
N HIS A 308 -11.03 8.17 4.52
CA HIS A 308 -11.13 6.73 4.74
C HIS A 308 -10.57 5.85 3.59
N ALA A 309 -9.57 6.38 2.89
CA ALA A 309 -8.94 5.75 1.75
C ALA A 309 -7.51 6.29 1.52
N PHE A 310 -6.67 5.52 0.83
CA PHE A 310 -5.30 5.89 0.51
C PHE A 310 -4.84 5.48 -0.89
N ASP A 311 -3.65 5.94 -1.28
CA ASP A 311 -2.95 5.57 -2.50
C ASP A 311 -2.13 4.30 -2.29
N ALA A 312 -2.53 3.23 -2.97
CA ALA A 312 -1.77 1.99 -3.06
C ALA A 312 -1.28 1.83 -4.50
N ASN A 313 -0.04 2.26 -4.76
CA ASN A 313 0.59 2.24 -6.08
C ASN A 313 -0.24 2.93 -7.18
N GLY A 314 -0.92 4.03 -6.83
CA GLY A 314 -1.77 4.78 -7.76
C GLY A 314 -3.24 4.37 -7.76
N LEU A 315 -3.62 3.26 -7.12
CA LEU A 315 -5.02 2.85 -6.98
C LEU A 315 -5.65 3.38 -5.68
N TYR A 316 -6.97 3.61 -5.72
CA TYR A 316 -7.75 4.11 -4.59
C TYR A 316 -8.35 2.97 -3.75
N VAL A 317 -7.88 2.81 -2.50
CA VAL A 317 -8.17 1.66 -1.61
C VAL A 317 -8.67 2.09 -0.21
N HIS A 318 -9.39 1.24 0.54
CA HIS A 318 -10.12 1.57 1.80
C HIS A 318 -9.34 1.29 3.12
N ASN A 319 -9.76 1.89 4.25
CA ASN A 319 -9.23 1.66 5.62
C ASN A 319 -9.74 0.34 6.31
N CYS A 320 -9.15 -0.03 7.46
CA CYS A 320 -9.68 -1.01 8.44
C CYS A 320 -9.98 -0.33 9.82
N GLY A 321 -10.92 -0.86 10.64
CA GLY A 321 -11.64 -0.03 11.65
C GLY A 321 -12.10 -0.67 12.98
N GLU A 322 -11.19 -1.20 13.80
CA GLU A 322 -11.51 -1.65 15.17
C GLU A 322 -11.28 -0.60 16.28
N ILE A 323 -10.35 0.35 16.11
CA ILE A 323 -10.12 1.46 17.06
C ILE A 323 -10.24 2.80 16.35
N ILE A 324 -10.95 3.74 16.98
CA ILE A 324 -11.09 5.11 16.47
C ILE A 324 -9.89 5.91 16.95
N LEU A 325 -8.94 6.19 16.05
CA LEU A 325 -7.68 6.86 16.36
C LEU A 325 -7.59 8.22 15.66
N ARG A 326 -7.04 9.22 16.37
CA ARG A 326 -6.47 10.41 15.73
C ARG A 326 -5.25 10.01 14.87
N PRO A 327 -4.86 10.82 13.87
CA PRO A 327 -3.55 10.65 13.26
C PRO A 327 -2.46 10.63 14.34
N TYR A 328 -1.50 9.71 14.22
CA TYR A 328 -0.37 9.61 15.14
C TYR A 328 -0.78 9.24 16.57
N GLN A 329 -1.58 8.18 16.72
CA GLN A 329 -2.04 7.67 18.01
C GLN A 329 -1.86 6.15 18.08
N PHE A 330 -1.75 5.61 19.29
CA PHE A 330 -1.68 4.16 19.54
C PHE A 330 -2.93 3.64 20.24
N CYS A 331 -3.20 2.34 20.08
CA CYS A 331 -4.16 1.63 20.92
C CYS A 331 -3.44 0.88 22.05
N ASN A 332 -4.07 0.82 23.24
CA ASN A 332 -3.63 0.01 24.37
C ASN A 332 -4.66 -1.07 24.69
N LEU A 333 -4.47 -2.26 24.11
CA LEU A 333 -5.42 -3.36 24.19
C LEU A 333 -5.12 -4.28 25.38
N THR A 334 -6.13 -4.55 26.19
CA THR A 334 -6.15 -5.62 27.19
C THR A 334 -7.40 -6.46 26.98
N SER A 335 -7.38 -7.73 27.37
CA SER A 335 -8.45 -8.67 27.02
C SER A 335 -8.94 -9.45 28.23
N VAL A 336 -10.25 -9.48 28.42
CA VAL A 336 -10.98 -10.28 29.39
C VAL A 336 -11.48 -11.53 28.69
N VAL A 337 -11.06 -12.70 29.15
CA VAL A 337 -11.54 -13.97 28.62
C VAL A 337 -12.81 -14.36 29.36
N SER A 338 -13.93 -14.27 28.64
CA SER A 338 -15.25 -14.70 29.10
C SER A 338 -15.38 -16.21 28.90
N ARG A 339 -15.71 -16.93 29.97
CA ARG A 339 -15.90 -18.38 29.97
C ARG A 339 -17.34 -18.74 30.35
N ALA A 340 -17.71 -20.00 30.10
CA ALA A 340 -19.06 -20.50 30.36
C ALA A 340 -19.40 -20.52 31.86
N GLU A 341 -18.40 -20.77 32.69
CA GLU A 341 -18.48 -20.89 34.15
C GLU A 341 -18.33 -19.57 34.91
N ASP A 342 -18.09 -18.46 34.19
CA ASP A 342 -17.92 -17.16 34.83
C ASP A 342 -19.20 -16.67 35.51
N THR A 343 -19.03 -16.02 36.65
CA THR A 343 -20.09 -15.27 37.33
C THR A 343 -19.92 -13.77 37.05
N LEU A 344 -20.92 -12.98 37.41
CA LEU A 344 -20.80 -11.52 37.29
C LEU A 344 -19.60 -11.02 38.12
N GLU A 345 -19.41 -11.57 39.32
CA GLU A 345 -18.28 -11.24 40.21
C GLU A 345 -16.93 -11.49 39.51
N THR A 346 -16.74 -12.68 38.91
CA THR A 346 -15.46 -13.04 38.28
C THR A 346 -15.20 -12.23 37.00
N LEU A 347 -16.24 -11.91 36.22
CA LEU A 347 -16.12 -11.04 35.05
C LEU A 347 -15.79 -9.61 35.44
N THR A 348 -16.44 -9.07 36.47
CA THR A 348 -16.15 -7.75 37.02
C THR A 348 -14.69 -7.69 37.46
N GLU A 349 -14.20 -8.67 38.24
CA GLU A 349 -12.80 -8.73 38.66
C GLU A 349 -11.83 -8.76 37.47
N LYS A 350 -12.10 -9.58 36.45
CA LYS A 350 -11.27 -9.63 35.23
C LYS A 350 -11.25 -8.29 34.49
N VAL A 351 -12.39 -7.61 34.38
CA VAL A 351 -12.49 -6.29 33.75
C VAL A 351 -11.69 -5.25 34.55
N GLU A 352 -11.79 -5.26 35.88
CA GLU A 352 -10.99 -4.37 36.73
C GLU A 352 -9.49 -4.59 36.48
N LEU A 353 -9.02 -5.84 36.51
CA LEU A 353 -7.61 -6.18 36.28
C LEU A 353 -7.14 -5.78 34.88
N ALA A 354 -7.91 -6.10 33.83
CA ALA A 354 -7.59 -5.72 32.46
C ALA A 354 -7.52 -4.20 32.28
N THR A 355 -8.40 -3.47 32.97
CA THR A 355 -8.42 -2.01 32.95
C THR A 355 -7.20 -1.42 33.67
N ILE A 356 -6.82 -1.98 34.82
CA ILE A 356 -5.62 -1.55 35.55
C ILE A 356 -4.38 -1.72 34.68
N LEU A 357 -4.24 -2.89 34.06
CA LEU A 357 -3.15 -3.18 33.13
C LEU A 357 -3.13 -2.20 31.95
N GLY A 358 -4.29 -1.93 31.34
CA GLY A 358 -4.42 -0.97 30.24
C GLY A 358 -4.06 0.46 30.67
N THR A 359 -4.44 0.86 31.88
CA THR A 359 -4.14 2.17 32.44
C THR A 359 -2.63 2.34 32.66
N ILE A 360 -1.97 1.33 33.22
CA ILE A 360 -0.51 1.32 33.38
C ILE A 360 0.19 1.31 32.01
N GLN A 361 -0.29 0.49 31.07
CA GLN A 361 0.26 0.43 29.72
C GLN A 361 0.19 1.80 29.01
N SER A 362 -0.90 2.55 29.21
CA SER A 362 -1.05 3.90 28.63
C SER A 362 0.04 4.89 29.07
N MET A 363 0.79 4.59 30.14
CA MET A 363 1.91 5.39 30.62
C MET A 363 3.18 5.24 29.78
N ALA A 364 3.29 4.17 28.98
CA ALA A 364 4.45 3.88 28.14
C ALA A 364 4.51 4.81 26.91
N THR A 365 4.87 6.08 27.12
CA THR A 365 4.89 7.13 26.08
C THR A 365 6.28 7.54 25.62
N TYR A 366 7.27 6.67 25.82
CA TYR A 366 8.62 6.86 25.30
C TYR A 366 8.76 6.16 23.95
N PHE A 367 8.72 6.95 22.87
CA PHE A 367 8.73 6.45 21.49
C PHE A 367 9.95 6.97 20.72
N PRO A 368 11.14 6.38 20.92
CA PRO A 368 12.34 6.83 20.23
C PRO A 368 12.16 6.67 18.71
N GLY A 369 12.48 7.72 17.95
CA GLY A 369 12.39 7.72 16.49
C GLY A 369 11.02 8.11 15.92
N LEU A 370 10.01 8.36 16.75
CA LEU A 370 8.73 8.91 16.31
C LEU A 370 8.64 10.42 16.59
N ARG A 371 7.83 11.11 15.78
CA ARG A 371 7.54 12.55 15.97
C ARG A 371 6.87 12.78 17.32
N ASP A 372 7.17 13.91 17.96
CA ASP A 372 6.63 14.24 19.29
C ASP A 372 5.10 14.24 19.37
N VAL A 373 4.41 14.50 18.27
CA VAL A 373 2.94 14.44 18.18
C VAL A 373 2.37 13.08 18.61
N TRP A 374 3.08 11.96 18.36
CA TRP A 374 2.66 10.63 18.82
C TRP A 374 2.62 10.56 20.34
N LYS A 375 3.70 11.03 20.98
CA LYS A 375 3.80 11.10 22.44
C LYS A 375 2.74 12.04 23.02
N GLN A 376 2.54 13.21 22.40
CA GLN A 376 1.55 14.20 22.85
C GLN A 376 0.13 13.62 22.82
N ASN A 377 -0.29 13.03 21.70
CA ASN A 377 -1.60 12.40 21.57
C ASN A 377 -1.80 11.28 22.60
N CYS A 378 -0.80 10.41 22.80
CA CYS A 378 -0.88 9.34 23.80
C CYS A 378 -0.99 9.88 25.23
N ILE A 379 -0.29 10.97 25.55
CA ILE A 379 -0.37 11.63 26.86
C ILE A 379 -1.73 12.29 27.06
N GLU A 380 -2.28 12.93 26.03
CA GLU A 380 -3.55 13.63 26.07
C GLU A 380 -4.72 12.66 26.26
N GLU A 381 -4.89 11.68 25.36
CA GLU A 381 -6.09 10.84 25.33
C GLU A 381 -5.97 9.57 26.18
N ARG A 382 -4.75 9.08 26.45
CA ARG A 382 -4.49 7.85 27.22
C ARG A 382 -5.40 6.69 26.81
N LEU A 383 -5.68 6.50 25.51
CA LEU A 383 -6.71 5.56 25.04
C LEU A 383 -6.45 4.14 25.54
N LEU A 384 -7.51 3.48 25.99
CA LEU A 384 -7.57 2.06 26.34
C LEU A 384 -8.49 1.35 25.36
N GLY A 385 -8.32 0.04 25.24
CA GLY A 385 -9.25 -0.86 24.58
C GLY A 385 -9.35 -2.16 25.38
N VAL A 386 -10.15 -2.12 26.44
CA VAL A 386 -10.51 -3.29 27.24
C VAL A 386 -11.51 -4.10 26.43
N ASP A 387 -11.09 -5.29 26.02
CA ASP A 387 -11.82 -6.23 25.16
C ASP A 387 -12.56 -7.28 25.99
N LEU A 388 -13.80 -7.59 25.62
CA LEU A 388 -14.52 -8.79 26.08
C LEU A 388 -14.37 -9.89 25.03
N ASN A 389 -13.37 -10.75 25.21
CA ASN A 389 -13.14 -11.91 24.35
C ASN A 389 -13.95 -13.11 24.83
N GLY A 390 -14.26 -14.06 23.95
CA GLY A 390 -15.01 -15.27 24.34
C GLY A 390 -16.52 -15.07 24.53
N GLN A 391 -17.13 -14.00 23.99
CA GLN A 391 -18.54 -13.69 24.28
C GLN A 391 -19.51 -14.79 23.86
N MET A 392 -19.17 -15.56 22.81
CA MET A 392 -20.03 -16.64 22.33
C MET A 392 -19.88 -17.93 23.14
N ASP A 393 -18.92 -18.01 24.06
CA ASP A 393 -18.80 -19.12 25.01
C ASP A 393 -19.56 -18.87 26.32
N SER A 394 -19.83 -17.60 26.66
CA SER A 394 -20.46 -17.18 27.91
C SER A 394 -21.84 -16.57 27.67
N LEU A 395 -22.91 -17.25 28.13
CA LEU A 395 -24.27 -16.69 28.04
C LEU A 395 -24.43 -15.42 28.88
N LEU A 396 -23.70 -15.32 29.99
CA LEU A 396 -23.80 -14.18 30.90
C LEU A 396 -23.32 -12.88 30.25
N VAL A 397 -22.22 -12.91 29.49
CA VAL A 397 -21.69 -11.73 28.76
C VAL A 397 -22.55 -11.34 27.56
N GLN A 398 -23.47 -12.21 27.13
CA GLN A 398 -24.43 -11.87 26.08
C GLN A 398 -25.61 -11.03 26.59
N ASP A 399 -25.78 -10.90 27.90
CA ASP A 399 -26.80 -10.05 28.50
C ASP A 399 -26.39 -8.56 28.43
N PRO A 400 -27.22 -7.67 27.83
CA PRO A 400 -26.91 -6.24 27.73
C PRO A 400 -26.74 -5.55 29.09
N ASP A 401 -27.49 -5.96 30.13
CA ASP A 401 -27.37 -5.35 31.46
C ASP A 401 -26.02 -5.70 32.11
N VAL A 402 -25.52 -6.91 31.83
CA VAL A 402 -24.17 -7.32 32.23
C VAL A 402 -23.13 -6.52 31.46
N GLN A 403 -23.29 -6.34 30.15
CA GLN A 403 -22.37 -5.53 29.33
C GLN A 403 -22.27 -4.09 29.82
N ASP A 404 -23.40 -3.44 30.12
CA ASP A 404 -23.42 -2.08 30.67
C ASP A 404 -22.66 -2.02 32.00
N LYS A 405 -22.92 -2.98 32.89
CA LYS A 405 -22.23 -3.03 34.19
C LYS A 405 -20.72 -3.25 34.05
N LEU A 406 -20.30 -4.12 33.14
CA LEU A 406 -18.88 -4.34 32.85
C LEU A 406 -18.21 -3.09 32.23
N ARG A 407 -18.91 -2.37 31.34
CA ARG A 407 -18.42 -1.08 30.82
C ARG A 407 -18.25 -0.06 31.94
N GLU A 408 -19.26 0.09 32.81
CA GLU A 408 -19.20 1.00 33.95
C GLU A 408 -18.04 0.66 34.89
N THR A 409 -17.84 -0.62 35.19
CA THR A 409 -16.68 -1.09 35.96
C THR A 409 -15.36 -0.69 35.31
N ALA A 410 -15.20 -0.87 33.99
CA ALA A 410 -13.98 -0.49 33.27
C ALA A 410 -13.74 1.03 33.35
N VAL A 411 -14.76 1.85 33.06
CA VAL A 411 -14.63 3.32 33.09
C VAL A 411 -14.34 3.82 34.52
N ALA A 412 -15.02 3.28 35.54
CA ALA A 412 -14.80 3.64 36.93
C ALA A 412 -13.40 3.23 37.42
N THR A 413 -12.94 2.05 37.03
CA THR A 413 -11.60 1.55 37.37
C THR A 413 -10.51 2.40 36.73
N ASN A 414 -10.64 2.73 35.44
CA ASN A 414 -9.71 3.61 34.75
C ASN A 414 -9.64 4.98 35.43
N ARG A 415 -10.79 5.58 35.76
CA ARG A 415 -10.82 6.87 36.48
C ARG A 415 -10.03 6.82 37.79
N ARG A 416 -10.31 5.81 38.63
CA ARG A 416 -9.64 5.63 39.92
C ARG A 416 -8.14 5.44 39.76
N TYR A 417 -7.71 4.58 38.84
CA TYR A 417 -6.29 4.29 38.66
C TYR A 417 -5.54 5.42 37.94
N ALA A 418 -6.17 6.13 37.01
CA ALA A 418 -5.60 7.32 36.38
C ALA A 418 -5.33 8.42 37.42
N GLU A 419 -6.27 8.65 38.35
CA GLU A 419 -6.09 9.56 39.48
C GLU A 419 -4.93 9.12 40.38
N MET A 420 -4.90 7.84 40.78
CA MET A 420 -3.81 7.29 41.59
C MET A 420 -2.43 7.38 40.93
N LEU A 421 -2.37 7.26 39.60
CA LEU A 421 -1.14 7.32 38.81
C LEU A 421 -0.77 8.74 38.37
N GLY A 422 -1.62 9.73 38.61
CA GLY A 422 -1.41 11.12 38.21
C GLY A 422 -1.40 11.34 36.70
N VAL A 423 -2.20 10.58 35.95
CA VAL A 423 -2.37 10.72 34.49
C VAL A 423 -3.81 11.09 34.15
N ASN A 424 -4.04 11.59 32.93
CA ASN A 424 -5.39 11.85 32.44
C ASN A 424 -6.21 10.56 32.45
N GLN A 425 -7.50 10.66 32.81
CA GLN A 425 -8.46 9.61 32.52
C GLN A 425 -8.49 9.37 31.01
N SER A 426 -8.61 8.11 30.60
CA SER A 426 -8.66 7.72 29.20
C SER A 426 -9.91 8.28 28.53
N ALA A 427 -9.75 8.83 27.33
CA ALA A 427 -10.86 9.41 26.56
C ALA A 427 -11.86 8.35 26.07
N SER A 428 -11.42 7.09 25.95
CA SER A 428 -12.26 5.91 25.71
C SER A 428 -11.54 4.68 26.27
N VAL A 429 -12.31 3.74 26.81
CA VAL A 429 -11.80 2.60 27.59
C VAL A 429 -12.14 1.26 26.96
N THR A 430 -13.35 1.06 26.44
CA THR A 430 -13.84 -0.28 26.03
C THR A 430 -13.92 -0.47 24.52
N CYS A 431 -13.60 -1.68 24.05
CA CYS A 431 -13.71 -2.09 22.65
C CYS A 431 -14.08 -3.57 22.53
N VAL A 432 -14.32 -4.09 21.32
CA VAL A 432 -14.28 -5.54 21.08
C VAL A 432 -13.31 -5.84 19.94
N LYS A 433 -12.35 -6.70 20.21
CA LYS A 433 -11.34 -7.16 19.26
C LYS A 433 -11.65 -8.60 18.83
N PRO A 434 -11.42 -9.00 17.58
CA PRO A 434 -11.61 -10.40 17.17
C PRO A 434 -10.61 -11.35 17.86
N SER A 435 -9.45 -10.85 18.29
CA SER A 435 -8.49 -11.58 19.14
C SER A 435 -8.10 -12.98 18.61
N GLY A 436 -8.00 -13.17 17.29
CA GLY A 436 -7.83 -14.48 16.65
C GLY A 436 -6.76 -15.38 17.28
N ASN A 437 -5.50 -14.93 17.30
CA ASN A 437 -4.38 -15.69 17.88
C ASN A 437 -4.53 -15.91 19.39
N SER A 438 -4.90 -14.87 20.14
CA SER A 438 -5.09 -14.96 21.60
C SER A 438 -6.19 -15.94 21.97
N SER A 439 -7.26 -15.98 21.17
CA SER A 439 -8.40 -16.88 21.39
C SER A 439 -8.02 -18.34 21.14
N GLN A 440 -7.09 -18.60 20.21
CA GLN A 440 -6.53 -19.95 20.06
C GLN A 440 -5.67 -20.34 21.26
N LEU A 441 -4.84 -19.43 21.76
CA LEU A 441 -3.99 -19.69 22.93
C LEU A 441 -4.82 -19.94 24.21
N LEU A 442 -5.89 -19.16 24.40
CA LEU A 442 -6.69 -19.15 25.62
C LEU A 442 -7.91 -20.09 25.55
N ASP A 443 -8.10 -20.74 24.40
CA ASP A 443 -9.26 -21.53 24.02
C ASP A 443 -10.59 -20.85 24.35
N CYS A 444 -10.89 -19.79 23.60
CA CYS A 444 -12.18 -19.11 23.65
C CYS A 444 -12.68 -18.75 22.24
N SER A 445 -13.96 -18.33 22.14
CA SER A 445 -14.48 -17.71 20.93
C SER A 445 -13.80 -16.35 20.67
N SER A 446 -13.71 -15.95 19.40
CA SER A 446 -12.93 -14.78 18.97
C SER A 446 -13.72 -13.49 19.04
N GLY A 447 -13.48 -12.67 20.07
CA GLY A 447 -14.25 -11.47 20.38
C GLY A 447 -15.73 -11.83 20.54
N LEU A 448 -16.56 -11.22 19.69
CA LEU A 448 -17.99 -11.49 19.59
C LEU A 448 -18.37 -12.54 18.51
N HIS A 449 -17.41 -13.18 17.84
CA HIS A 449 -17.67 -14.20 16.83
C HIS A 449 -18.00 -15.56 17.45
N ALA A 450 -18.87 -16.30 16.76
CA ALA A 450 -19.27 -17.65 17.15
C ALA A 450 -18.12 -18.66 17.00
N ARG A 451 -18.18 -19.75 17.76
CA ARG A 451 -17.35 -20.93 17.50
C ARG A 451 -17.72 -21.50 16.13
N TRP A 452 -16.78 -22.20 15.50
CA TRP A 452 -17.03 -22.76 14.16
C TRP A 452 -18.14 -23.84 14.18
N ALA A 453 -18.04 -24.77 15.12
CA ALA A 453 -18.96 -25.88 15.33
C ALA A 453 -18.78 -26.42 16.77
N PRO A 454 -19.68 -27.29 17.27
CA PRO A 454 -19.50 -27.93 18.58
C PRO A 454 -18.24 -28.79 18.65
N TYR A 455 -17.89 -29.45 17.53
CA TYR A 455 -16.68 -30.22 17.34
C TYR A 455 -16.08 -29.89 15.98
N TYR A 456 -14.77 -29.64 15.93
CA TYR A 456 -14.06 -29.38 14.68
C TYR A 456 -12.59 -29.73 14.81
N VAL A 457 -11.92 -29.94 13.67
CA VAL A 457 -10.48 -30.08 13.62
C VAL A 457 -9.87 -28.73 13.25
N ARG A 458 -8.93 -28.26 14.06
CA ARG A 458 -8.12 -27.09 13.74
C ARG A 458 -6.78 -27.55 13.17
N ASN A 459 -6.53 -27.14 11.94
CA ASN A 459 -5.31 -27.46 11.21
C ASN A 459 -4.27 -26.36 11.44
N VAL A 460 -3.04 -26.75 11.82
CA VAL A 460 -1.90 -25.84 11.98
C VAL A 460 -0.77 -26.29 11.08
N ARG A 461 -0.25 -25.38 10.25
CA ARG A 461 0.88 -25.67 9.37
C ARG A 461 2.19 -25.46 10.11
N VAL A 462 3.05 -26.46 10.09
CA VAL A 462 4.34 -26.46 10.79
C VAL A 462 5.44 -26.88 9.82
N SER A 463 6.53 -26.13 9.75
CA SER A 463 7.71 -26.51 8.97
C SER A 463 8.35 -27.77 9.56
N SER A 464 8.72 -28.73 8.70
CA SER A 464 9.41 -29.97 9.11
C SER A 464 10.79 -29.72 9.74
N HIS A 465 11.35 -28.54 9.54
CA HIS A 465 12.62 -28.12 10.12
C HIS A 465 12.48 -27.58 11.55
N SER A 466 11.25 -27.25 12.00
CA SER A 466 11.03 -26.64 13.30
C SER A 466 11.17 -27.67 14.45
N PRO A 467 11.67 -27.26 15.62
CA PRO A 467 11.63 -28.12 16.82
C PRO A 467 10.21 -28.55 17.19
N VAL A 468 9.22 -27.68 16.98
CA VAL A 468 7.80 -27.96 17.27
C VAL A 468 7.30 -29.15 16.46
N TYR A 469 7.63 -29.23 15.17
CA TYR A 469 7.28 -30.38 14.34
C TYR A 469 7.83 -31.69 14.93
N LYS A 470 9.11 -31.71 15.31
CA LYS A 470 9.77 -32.90 15.88
C LYS A 470 9.04 -33.37 17.14
N THR A 471 8.75 -32.43 18.05
CA THR A 471 8.00 -32.73 19.27
C THR A 471 6.60 -33.29 18.98
N LEU A 472 5.83 -32.65 18.09
CA LEU A 472 4.47 -33.08 17.76
C LEU A 472 4.46 -34.45 17.06
N ARG A 473 5.43 -34.70 16.18
CA ARG A 473 5.61 -35.99 15.51
C ARG A 473 5.95 -37.08 16.50
N ASP A 474 6.92 -36.84 17.38
CA ASP A 474 7.38 -37.83 18.36
C ASP A 474 6.31 -38.12 19.43
N ALA A 475 5.44 -37.15 19.72
CA ALA A 475 4.26 -37.32 20.55
C ALA A 475 3.09 -38.05 19.83
N GLY A 476 3.21 -38.35 18.54
CA GLY A 476 2.20 -39.06 17.76
C GLY A 476 0.95 -38.24 17.46
N VAL A 477 1.05 -36.90 17.42
CA VAL A 477 -0.09 -36.03 17.07
C VAL A 477 -0.50 -36.28 15.61
N PRO A 478 -1.78 -36.43 15.28
CA PRO A 478 -2.22 -36.65 13.90
C PRO A 478 -1.77 -35.51 12.98
N MET A 479 -1.11 -35.85 11.88
CA MET A 479 -0.61 -34.89 10.90
C MET A 479 -0.41 -35.53 9.52
N ASP A 480 -0.57 -34.70 8.49
CA ASP A 480 -0.37 -35.06 7.10
C ASP A 480 0.56 -34.05 6.40
N PRO A 481 1.29 -34.47 5.34
CA PRO A 481 1.97 -33.53 4.46
C PRO A 481 1.01 -32.45 3.93
N GLU A 482 1.52 -31.23 3.73
CA GLU A 482 0.78 -30.18 3.02
C GLU A 482 0.32 -30.65 1.64
N ASN A 483 -0.81 -30.12 1.16
CA ASN A 483 -1.37 -30.48 -0.14
C ASN A 483 -0.32 -30.35 -1.26
N GLY A 484 -0.16 -31.42 -2.04
CA GLY A 484 0.84 -31.52 -3.10
C GLY A 484 2.22 -32.00 -2.65
N GLN A 485 2.42 -32.31 -1.36
CA GLN A 485 3.66 -32.89 -0.83
C GLN A 485 3.46 -34.35 -0.41
N THR A 486 4.55 -35.11 -0.39
CA THR A 486 4.62 -36.51 0.06
C THR A 486 5.33 -36.59 1.40
N ARG A 487 5.21 -37.70 2.13
CA ARG A 487 5.87 -37.84 3.45
C ARG A 487 7.40 -37.74 3.35
N GLU A 488 7.96 -38.12 2.21
CA GLU A 488 9.39 -38.15 1.94
C GLU A 488 9.97 -36.76 1.64
N ASN A 489 9.18 -35.86 1.02
CA ASN A 489 9.64 -34.54 0.58
C ASN A 489 8.95 -33.38 1.30
N ALA A 490 8.10 -33.64 2.28
CA ALA A 490 7.33 -32.61 2.96
C ALA A 490 8.22 -31.63 3.73
N THR A 491 8.22 -30.37 3.28
CA THR A 491 8.80 -29.26 4.01
C THR A 491 7.81 -28.62 4.98
N THR A 492 6.51 -28.87 4.77
CA THR A 492 5.41 -28.39 5.61
C THR A 492 4.46 -29.54 5.94
N TRP A 493 4.08 -29.63 7.21
CA TRP A 493 3.13 -30.60 7.72
C TRP A 493 1.91 -29.87 8.31
N VAL A 494 0.73 -30.41 8.05
CA VAL A 494 -0.54 -29.97 8.60
C VAL A 494 -0.83 -30.83 9.82
N VAL A 495 -0.81 -30.22 11.00
CA VAL A 495 -1.10 -30.89 12.28
C VAL A 495 -2.57 -30.68 12.64
N HIS A 496 -3.25 -31.75 13.02
CA HIS A 496 -4.69 -31.78 13.26
C HIS A 496 -4.99 -31.80 14.75
N PHE A 497 -5.60 -30.72 15.26
CA PHE A 497 -6.02 -30.61 16.64
C PHE A 497 -7.54 -30.74 16.73
N PRO A 498 -8.09 -31.83 17.31
CA PRO A 498 -9.51 -31.92 17.59
C PRO A 498 -9.87 -30.92 18.69
N VAL A 499 -10.91 -30.12 18.45
CA VAL A 499 -11.41 -29.10 19.37
C VAL A 499 -12.87 -29.39 19.69
N LYS A 500 -13.21 -29.35 20.98
CA LYS A 500 -14.59 -29.36 21.48
C LYS A 500 -14.91 -27.95 22.00
N ALA A 501 -15.94 -27.31 21.45
CA ALA A 501 -16.45 -26.05 21.99
C ALA A 501 -17.19 -26.28 23.32
N PRO A 502 -17.29 -25.28 24.21
CA PRO A 502 -18.14 -25.36 25.40
C PRO A 502 -19.59 -25.71 25.03
N GLU A 503 -20.29 -26.45 25.91
CA GLU A 503 -21.65 -26.94 25.61
C GLU A 503 -22.67 -25.82 25.43
N THR A 504 -22.45 -24.69 26.09
CA THR A 504 -23.27 -23.47 25.99
C THR A 504 -22.86 -22.56 24.83
N ALA A 505 -21.82 -22.90 24.06
CA ALA A 505 -21.27 -22.00 23.08
C ALA A 505 -22.18 -21.82 21.85
N VAL A 506 -22.27 -20.59 21.36
CA VAL A 506 -22.91 -20.28 20.09
C VAL A 506 -21.96 -20.62 18.95
N THR A 507 -22.47 -21.34 17.96
CA THR A 507 -21.77 -21.79 16.76
C THR A 507 -22.31 -21.07 15.53
N ARG A 508 -21.48 -20.97 14.47
CA ARG A 508 -21.76 -20.12 13.31
C ARG A 508 -23.13 -20.32 12.66
N ASN A 509 -23.68 -21.54 12.70
CA ASN A 509 -24.96 -21.86 12.06
C ASN A 509 -26.18 -21.56 12.94
N GLN A 510 -26.00 -21.05 14.16
CA GLN A 510 -27.09 -20.78 15.09
C GLN A 510 -27.62 -19.35 15.03
N ARG A 511 -26.95 -18.44 14.30
CA ARG A 511 -27.39 -17.05 14.14
C ARG A 511 -27.50 -16.68 12.67
N SER A 512 -28.62 -16.07 12.30
CA SER A 512 -28.78 -15.38 11.02
C SER A 512 -27.83 -14.18 10.94
N ALA A 513 -27.61 -13.65 9.74
CA ALA A 513 -26.81 -12.46 9.54
C ALA A 513 -27.38 -11.25 10.31
N ILE A 514 -28.71 -11.13 10.37
CA ILE A 514 -29.37 -10.07 11.15
C ILE A 514 -29.18 -10.27 12.64
N GLN A 515 -29.27 -11.50 13.16
CA GLN A 515 -29.00 -11.74 14.58
C GLN A 515 -27.55 -11.42 14.95
N GLN A 516 -26.60 -11.60 14.03
CA GLN A 516 -25.22 -11.15 14.23
C GLN A 516 -25.14 -9.61 14.26
N CYS A 517 -25.84 -8.91 13.36
CA CYS A 517 -25.91 -7.44 13.35
C CYS A 517 -26.54 -6.87 14.63
N GLU A 518 -27.65 -7.45 15.10
CA GLU A 518 -28.30 -7.05 16.35
C GLU A 518 -27.36 -7.23 17.55
N TYR A 519 -26.62 -8.34 17.59
CA TYR A 519 -25.65 -8.56 18.66
C TYR A 519 -24.43 -7.62 18.58
N TRP A 520 -24.03 -7.25 17.37
CA TRP A 520 -23.03 -6.20 17.17
C TRP A 520 -23.55 -4.85 17.68
N LEU A 521 -24.79 -4.48 17.36
CA LEU A 521 -25.41 -3.23 17.80
C LEU A 521 -25.54 -3.20 19.32
N GLN A 522 -25.92 -4.31 19.93
CA GLN A 522 -25.94 -4.45 21.39
C GLN A 522 -24.56 -4.17 21.98
N ASN A 523 -23.49 -4.80 21.47
CA ASN A 523 -22.13 -4.51 21.91
C ASN A 523 -21.75 -3.03 21.71
N LYS A 524 -22.15 -2.46 20.57
CA LYS A 524 -21.89 -1.05 20.25
C LYS A 524 -22.53 -0.10 21.25
N VAL A 525 -23.74 -0.42 21.73
CA VAL A 525 -24.54 0.43 22.62
C VAL A 525 -24.23 0.19 24.10
N HIS A 526 -24.06 -1.07 24.50
CA HIS A 526 -23.98 -1.46 25.91
C HIS A 526 -22.54 -1.63 26.41
N TYR A 527 -21.58 -1.98 25.55
CA TYR A 527 -20.20 -2.20 25.99
C TYR A 527 -19.20 -1.20 25.46
N THR A 528 -19.12 -0.99 24.14
CA THR A 528 -17.97 -0.30 23.53
C THR A 528 -18.11 1.22 23.50
N GLU A 529 -17.08 1.94 23.94
CA GLU A 529 -16.89 3.36 23.61
C GLU A 529 -16.23 3.54 22.24
N HIS A 530 -15.35 2.58 21.85
CA HIS A 530 -14.77 2.50 20.51
C HIS A 530 -15.70 1.81 19.51
N ASN A 531 -15.23 0.79 18.79
CA ASN A 531 -16.01 0.00 17.84
C ASN A 531 -15.93 -1.50 18.21
N PRO A 532 -17.01 -2.28 18.05
CA PRO A 532 -16.92 -3.73 18.05
C PRO A 532 -16.46 -4.21 16.69
N SER A 533 -15.30 -4.85 16.60
CA SER A 533 -14.85 -5.45 15.34
C SER A 533 -15.57 -6.78 15.09
N VAL A 534 -16.19 -6.90 13.93
CA VAL A 534 -16.96 -8.08 13.53
C VAL A 534 -16.86 -8.35 12.03
N THR A 535 -16.85 -9.63 11.68
CA THR A 535 -17.22 -10.16 10.36
C THR A 535 -18.58 -10.84 10.48
N ILE A 536 -19.58 -10.27 9.82
CA ILE A 536 -20.93 -10.82 9.72
C ILE A 536 -20.94 -11.84 8.59
N THR A 537 -21.21 -13.10 8.91
CA THR A 537 -21.37 -14.14 7.90
C THR A 537 -22.81 -14.21 7.42
N TYR A 538 -23.04 -14.30 6.11
CA TYR A 538 -24.40 -14.25 5.55
C TYR A 538 -24.65 -15.22 4.39
N GLN A 539 -25.90 -15.64 4.24
CA GLN A 539 -26.40 -16.39 3.09
C GLN A 539 -26.99 -15.45 2.02
N PRO A 540 -27.03 -15.84 0.73
CA PRO A 540 -27.52 -14.97 -0.35
C PRO A 540 -28.93 -14.42 -0.13
N ASN A 541 -29.81 -15.19 0.53
CA ASN A 541 -31.19 -14.78 0.81
C ASN A 541 -31.32 -13.76 1.96
N GLU A 542 -30.24 -13.48 2.70
CA GLU A 542 -30.24 -12.53 3.83
C GLU A 542 -29.78 -11.12 3.42
N VAL A 543 -29.24 -10.95 2.20
CA VAL A 543 -28.64 -9.69 1.73
C VAL A 543 -29.60 -8.51 1.78
N ILE A 544 -30.86 -8.70 1.38
CA ILE A 544 -31.85 -7.60 1.39
C ILE A 544 -32.12 -7.10 2.80
N SER A 545 -32.27 -8.02 3.76
CA SER A 545 -32.44 -7.66 5.16
C SER A 545 -31.21 -6.94 5.72
N LEU A 546 -30.01 -7.35 5.32
CA LEU A 546 -28.77 -6.68 5.74
C LEU A 546 -28.69 -5.24 5.24
N ILE A 547 -29.04 -5.00 3.97
CA ILE A 547 -29.06 -3.66 3.38
C ILE A 547 -30.03 -2.75 4.15
N GLU A 548 -31.24 -3.24 4.42
CA GLU A 548 -32.24 -2.51 5.21
C GLU A 548 -31.73 -2.21 6.62
N TRP A 549 -31.15 -3.20 7.29
CA TRP A 549 -30.62 -3.05 8.64
C TRP A 549 -29.49 -2.02 8.72
N ILE A 550 -28.53 -2.07 7.79
CA ILE A 550 -27.43 -1.09 7.72
C ILE A 550 -27.97 0.32 7.50
N TRP A 551 -28.94 0.47 6.60
CA TRP A 551 -29.55 1.75 6.30
C TRP A 551 -30.21 2.38 7.54
N LEU A 552 -30.91 1.57 8.34
CA LEU A 552 -31.61 2.01 9.54
C LEU A 552 -30.67 2.37 10.70
N HIS A 553 -29.47 1.80 10.75
CA HIS A 553 -28.54 1.96 11.89
C HIS A 553 -27.24 2.70 11.52
N GLN A 554 -27.23 3.41 10.39
CA GLN A 554 -26.04 4.10 9.86
C GLN A 554 -25.42 5.11 10.84
N ASP A 555 -26.20 5.67 11.77
CA ASP A 555 -25.72 6.61 12.79
C ASP A 555 -24.89 5.93 13.90
N LYS A 556 -24.99 4.60 14.03
CA LYS A 556 -24.26 3.80 15.02
C LYS A 556 -23.04 3.09 14.45
N ILE A 557 -23.01 2.85 13.14
CA ILE A 557 -22.00 2.02 12.48
C ILE A 557 -20.66 2.78 12.37
N GLY A 558 -19.65 2.29 13.11
CA GLY A 558 -18.26 2.77 13.02
C GLY A 558 -17.38 1.94 12.07
N GLY A 559 -17.68 0.64 11.94
CA GLY A 559 -17.00 -0.27 11.04
C GLY A 559 -17.50 -1.71 11.24
N MET A 560 -17.91 -2.37 10.15
CA MET A 560 -18.36 -3.78 10.13
C MET A 560 -17.86 -4.43 8.83
N ALA A 561 -17.48 -5.71 8.88
CA ALA A 561 -17.18 -6.51 7.70
C ALA A 561 -18.31 -7.52 7.45
N PHE A 562 -18.56 -7.86 6.18
CA PHE A 562 -19.57 -8.84 5.78
C PHE A 562 -18.94 -9.85 4.83
N LEU A 563 -19.09 -11.15 5.11
CA LEU A 563 -18.50 -12.25 4.33
C LEU A 563 -19.57 -13.31 4.00
N PRO A 564 -19.66 -13.82 2.77
CA PRO A 564 -20.53 -14.93 2.46
C PRO A 564 -20.21 -16.17 3.31
N ALA A 565 -21.23 -16.91 3.76
CA ALA A 565 -21.06 -18.09 4.61
C ALA A 565 -20.67 -19.37 3.84
N TYR A 566 -20.50 -19.28 2.51
CA TYR A 566 -20.13 -20.37 1.62
C TYR A 566 -18.71 -20.11 1.08
N ASP A 567 -17.75 -20.85 1.63
CA ASP A 567 -16.41 -21.11 1.04
C ASP A 567 -15.85 -22.40 1.64
#